data_AF-A0A2C1KD85-F1
#
_entry.id   AF-A0A2C1KD85-F1
#
_cell.length_a   1.000
_cell.length_b   1.000
_cell.length_c   1.000
_cell.angle_alpha   90.00
_cell.angle_beta   90.00
_cell.angle_gamma   90.00
#
_symmetry.space_group_name_H-M   'P 1'
#
loop_
_entity.id
_entity.type
_entity.pdbx_description
1 polymer ?
#
loop_
_entity_poly.entity_id
_entity_poly.type
_entity_poly.pdbx_seq_one_letter_code
_entity_poly.pdbx_strand_id
1 'polypeptide(L)' 'MEEKILLKMLRKSFLQYGRNLNEDPLSSEDSAYLLKKIAADKNDDTEWYEVIEDAVYSYVTNQE' A
#
# COMPACT_ATOMS: atom_id res chain seq x y z
N MET A 1 -5.29 -14.49 0.11
CA MET A 1 -4.51 -13.81 1.17
C MET A 1 -5.47 -12.90 1.92
N GLU A 2 -5.51 -12.95 3.26
CA GLU A 2 -6.46 -12.13 4.04
C GLU A 2 -6.12 -10.64 3.91
N GLU A 3 -7.12 -9.77 3.69
CA GLU A 3 -6.97 -8.29 3.68
C GLU A 3 -6.17 -7.75 4.86
N LYS A 4 -6.26 -8.41 6.03
CA LYS A 4 -5.48 -8.07 7.23
C LYS A 4 -3.96 -8.16 7.01
N ILE A 5 -3.49 -9.12 6.22
CA ILE A 5 -2.06 -9.29 5.90
C ILE A 5 -1.60 -8.16 4.98
N LEU A 6 -2.39 -7.86 3.94
CA LEU A 6 -2.11 -6.77 3.00
C LEU A 6 -2.07 -5.42 3.72
N LEU A 7 -3.05 -5.15 4.59
CA LEU A 7 -3.05 -3.93 5.42
C LEU A 7 -1.83 -3.85 6.34
N LYS A 8 -1.39 -4.97 6.91
CA LYS A 8 -0.17 -4.99 7.74
C LYS A 8 1.08 -4.68 6.93
N MET A 9 1.19 -5.24 5.72
CA MET A 9 2.29 -4.96 4.79
C MET A 9 2.28 -3.50 4.32
N LEU A 10 1.10 -2.99 3.94
CA LEU A 10 0.90 -1.59 3.57
C LEU A 10 1.37 -0.64 4.68
N ARG A 11 0.90 -0.86 5.93
CA ARG A 11 1.33 -0.08 7.10
C ARG A 11 2.84 -0.10 7.31
N LYS A 12 3.47 -1.28 7.14
CA LYS A 12 4.93 -1.40 7.25
C LYS A 12 5.66 -0.63 6.15
N SER A 13 5.16 -0.70 4.91
CA SER A 13 5.76 0.00 3.78
C SER A 13 5.67 1.53 3.96
N PHE A 14 4.50 2.07 4.35
CA PHE A 14 4.38 3.50 4.68
C PHE A 14 5.30 3.95 5.81
N LEU A 15 5.52 3.08 6.81
CA LEU A 15 6.43 3.38 7.91
C LEU A 15 7.89 3.52 7.45
N GLN A 16 8.32 2.82 6.39
CA GLN A 16 9.66 2.98 5.80
C GLN A 16 9.84 4.38 5.20
N TYR A 17 8.76 5.02 4.75
CA TYR A 17 8.74 6.41 4.27
C TYR A 17 8.51 7.43 5.40
N GLY A 18 8.51 7.00 6.67
CA GLY A 18 8.27 7.86 7.82
C GLY A 18 6.81 8.23 8.06
N ARG A 19 5.85 7.63 7.33
CA ARG A 19 4.42 7.87 7.54
C ARG A 19 3.81 6.78 8.41
N ASN A 20 3.36 7.15 9.61
CA ASN A 20 2.71 6.20 10.51
C ASN A 20 1.20 6.17 10.31
N LEU A 21 0.69 5.15 9.63
CA LEU A 21 -0.75 5.00 9.38
C LEU A 21 -1.61 4.75 10.63
N ASN A 22 -1.01 4.55 11.82
CA ASN A 22 -1.77 4.50 13.08
C ASN A 22 -2.00 5.90 13.67
N GLU A 23 -1.14 6.87 13.34
CA GLU A 23 -1.24 8.26 13.78
C GLU A 23 -1.93 9.12 12.71
N ASP A 24 -1.57 8.89 11.45
CA ASP A 24 -2.16 9.52 10.26
C ASP A 24 -2.72 8.44 9.32
N PRO A 25 -3.93 7.91 9.61
CA PRO A 25 -4.54 6.88 8.79
C PRO A 25 -4.89 7.42 7.39
N LEU A 26 -4.76 6.55 6.39
CA LEU A 26 -5.24 6.85 5.04
C LEU A 26 -6.76 7.10 5.06
N SER A 27 -7.23 8.02 4.23
CA SER A 27 -8.65 8.17 3.98
C SER A 27 -9.24 6.89 3.39
N SER A 28 -10.55 6.72 3.52
CA SER A 28 -11.25 5.57 2.92
C SER A 28 -11.08 5.50 1.41
N GLU A 29 -10.94 6.65 0.74
CA GLU A 29 -10.69 6.73 -0.70
C GLU A 29 -9.27 6.29 -1.06
N ASP A 30 -8.25 6.81 -0.37
CA ASP A 30 -6.84 6.44 -0.62
C ASP A 30 -6.55 4.98 -0.33
N SER A 31 -7.11 4.46 0.77
CA SER A 31 -6.97 3.04 1.11
C SER A 31 -7.64 2.13 0.07
N ALA A 32 -8.84 2.49 -0.41
CA ALA A 32 -9.51 1.76 -1.48
C ALA A 32 -8.74 1.84 -2.81
N TYR A 33 -8.20 3.02 -3.15
CA TYR A 33 -7.38 3.23 -4.33
C TYR A 33 -6.12 2.35 -4.31
N LEU A 34 -5.37 2.38 -3.21
CA LEU A 34 -4.16 1.58 -3.03
C LEU A 34 -4.45 0.08 -3.10
N LEU A 35 -5.48 -0.40 -2.39
CA LEU A 35 -5.88 -1.81 -2.44
C LEU A 35 -6.27 -2.24 -3.86
N LYS A 36 -6.98 -1.39 -4.60
CA LYS A 36 -7.36 -1.66 -5.99
C LYS A 36 -6.14 -1.68 -6.92
N LYS A 37 -5.18 -0.76 -6.73
CA LYS A 37 -3.93 -0.73 -7.50
C LYS A 37 -3.11 -2.00 -7.23
N ILE A 38 -2.92 -2.36 -5.97
CA ILE A 38 -2.18 -3.57 -5.57
C ILE A 38 -2.85 -4.84 -6.14
N ALA A 39 -4.18 -4.93 -6.07
CA ALA A 39 -4.91 -6.07 -6.63
C ALA A 39 -4.85 -6.15 -8.16
N ALA A 40 -4.73 -5.00 -8.84
CA ALA A 40 -4.61 -4.94 -10.30
C ALA A 40 -3.20 -5.28 -10.79
N ASP A 41 -2.17 -4.85 -10.06
CA ASP A 41 -0.76 -5.12 -10.42
C ASP A 41 -0.33 -6.55 -10.03
N LYS A 42 -0.97 -7.15 -9.02
CA LYS A 42 -0.67 -8.52 -8.61
C LYS A 42 -1.00 -9.51 -9.72
N ASN A 43 0.01 -10.26 -10.15
CA ASN A 43 -0.08 -11.39 -11.07
C ASN A 43 0.65 -12.62 -10.49
N ASP A 44 0.71 -13.75 -11.20
CA ASP A 44 1.35 -14.97 -10.67
C ASP A 44 2.89 -14.85 -10.51
N ASP A 45 3.51 -13.88 -11.18
CA ASP A 45 4.96 -13.70 -11.26
C ASP A 45 5.51 -12.66 -10.26
N THR A 46 4.62 -11.85 -9.67
CA THR A 46 4.97 -10.73 -8.78
C THR A 46 4.76 -11.08 -7.31
N GLU A 47 5.68 -10.68 -6.45
CA GLU A 47 5.48 -10.84 -5.01
C GLU A 47 4.64 -9.69 -4.43
N TRP A 48 3.81 -10.00 -3.43
CA TRP A 48 2.98 -8.99 -2.78
C TRP A 48 3.77 -7.83 -2.19
N TYR A 49 4.99 -8.10 -1.70
CA TYR A 49 5.85 -7.07 -1.13
C TYR A 49 6.26 -6.04 -2.19
N GLU A 50 6.66 -6.48 -3.38
CA GLU A 50 7.10 -5.61 -4.48
C GLU A 50 5.95 -4.73 -4.99
N VAL A 51 4.78 -5.33 -5.19
CA VAL A 51 3.58 -4.61 -5.66
C VAL A 51 3.13 -3.56 -4.64
N ILE A 52 3.21 -3.89 -3.34
CA ILE A 52 2.86 -2.95 -2.27
C ILE A 52 3.87 -1.81 -2.21
N GLU A 53 5.18 -2.10 -2.32
CA GLU A 53 6.21 -1.07 -2.33
C GLU A 53 6.04 -0.11 -3.51
N ASP A 54 5.79 -0.61 -4.72
CA ASP A 54 5.54 0.25 -5.89
C ASP A 54 4.30 1.13 -5.68
N ALA A 55 3.20 0.54 -5.21
CA ALA A 55 1.97 1.26 -4.98
C ALA A 55 2.14 2.37 -3.92
N VAL A 56 2.83 2.07 -2.82
CA VAL A 56 3.12 3.04 -1.74
C VAL A 56 4.10 4.10 -2.22
N TYR A 57 5.18 3.73 -2.90
CA TYR A 57 6.14 4.67 -3.48
C TYR A 57 5.45 5.63 -4.43
N SER A 58 4.69 5.11 -5.39
CA SER A 58 3.91 5.88 -6.34
C SER A 58 2.93 6.81 -5.64
N TYR A 59 2.26 6.35 -4.58
CA TYR A 59 1.33 7.19 -3.81
C TYR A 59 2.04 8.32 -3.06
N VAL A 60 3.14 8.01 -2.36
CA VAL A 60 3.92 9.00 -1.59
C VAL A 60 4.56 10.04 -2.52
N THR A 61 4.99 9.63 -3.71
CA THR A 61 5.65 10.50 -4.68
C THR A 61 4.68 11.29 -5.57
N ASN A 62 3.47 10.78 -5.85
CA ASN A 62 2.43 11.51 -6.61
C ASN A 62 1.60 12.49 -5.77
N GLN A 63 1.89 12.73 -4.48
CA GLN A 63 1.15 13.71 -3.67
C GLN A 63 1.52 15.18 -3.97
N GLU A 64 1.86 15.52 -5.22
CA GLU A 64 2.06 16.91 -5.67
C GLU A 64 0.74 17.69 -5.82
#